data_AF-A0AAU8FUV6-F1
#
_entry.id   AF-A0AAU8FUV6-F1
#
_cell.length_a   1.000
_cell.length_b   1.000
_cell.length_c   1.000
_cell.angle_alpha   90.00
_cell.angle_beta   90.00
_cell.angle_gamma   90.00
#
_symmetry.space_group_name_H-M   'P 1'
#
loop_
_entity.id
_entity.type
_entity.pdbx_description
1 polymer ?
#
loop_
_entity_poly.entity_id
_entity_poly.type
_entity_poly.pdbx_seq_one_letter_code
_entity_poly.pdbx_strand_id
1 'polypeptide(L)'
;MKRINLLWCTLLALVVGLSGCMNSDNKDEEKIAENETQIQAFIAADSLGSKAVRDSSGMYYIIRKSNPSGVRTQVGDAATVKLTGYLLDGSKVLTVEKDSSISFPALGYTVFPGLERAIFLMRTGEKVTFLIPFYLAFGNVDRVNIPAYSVIRLELEFIKTRTEVQQINEFITKKGFTVSDRTPDNLVIIRANTVTGDTIGAGKAVNVKYVGKFLNDTKFDESTNASFITGSANTVPGFDRAIRKMRKGEKAIVIFPSALGYGKNGSKVIPPYSPLQFEIEILP
;
A
#
# COMPACT_ATOMS: atom_id res chain seq x y z
N MET A 1 -51.59 -52.97 41.63
CA MET A 1 -51.64 -54.15 40.74
C MET A 1 -51.91 -53.68 39.31
N LYS A 2 -51.16 -54.21 38.32
CA LYS A 2 -51.49 -54.51 36.89
C LYS A 2 -52.61 -53.67 36.21
N ARG A 3 -52.57 -53.22 34.95
CA ARG A 3 -51.69 -53.22 33.76
C ARG A 3 -52.58 -52.58 32.63
N ILE A 4 -51.99 -52.26 31.46
CA ILE A 4 -52.58 -52.26 30.08
C ILE A 4 -53.08 -50.94 29.46
N ASN A 5 -52.34 -50.53 28.39
CA ASN A 5 -52.72 -50.08 27.03
C ASN A 5 -53.61 -48.84 26.85
N LEU A 6 -53.59 -48.08 25.75
CA LEU A 6 -52.84 -47.93 24.49
C LEU A 6 -53.75 -46.93 23.73
N LEU A 7 -53.28 -45.78 23.22
CA LEU A 7 -53.83 -45.22 21.98
C LEU A 7 -53.06 -43.96 21.53
N TRP A 8 -52.62 -44.07 20.28
CA TRP A 8 -52.03 -43.06 19.43
C TRP A 8 -52.90 -41.81 19.25
N CYS A 9 -52.25 -40.65 19.17
CA CYS A 9 -52.57 -39.63 18.17
C CYS A 9 -51.27 -39.01 17.67
N THR A 10 -50.93 -39.35 16.43
CA THR A 10 -49.82 -38.85 15.64
C THR A 10 -49.96 -37.36 15.35
N LEU A 11 -49.04 -36.53 15.84
CA LEU A 11 -48.86 -35.15 15.38
C LEU A 11 -47.83 -35.16 14.23
N LEU A 12 -48.33 -35.04 13.00
CA LEU A 12 -47.55 -34.94 11.79
C LEU A 12 -46.87 -33.54 11.75
N ALA A 13 -45.65 -33.44 12.26
CA ALA A 13 -44.80 -32.27 12.04
C ALA A 13 -44.22 -32.35 10.63
N LEU A 14 -44.72 -31.49 9.74
CA LEU A 14 -44.20 -31.27 8.40
C LEU A 14 -42.83 -30.57 8.52
N VAL A 15 -41.76 -31.36 8.69
CA VAL A 15 -40.38 -30.86 8.57
C VAL A 15 -40.09 -30.71 7.09
N VAL A 16 -40.33 -29.50 6.57
CA VAL A 16 -39.82 -29.09 5.27
C VAL A 16 -38.31 -28.96 5.42
N GLY A 17 -37.59 -29.96 4.92
CA GLY A 17 -36.14 -29.93 4.80
C GLY A 17 -35.71 -28.83 3.85
N LEU A 18 -35.25 -27.71 4.40
CA LEU A 18 -34.40 -26.79 3.68
C LEU A 18 -32.97 -27.32 3.76
N SER A 19 -32.65 -28.30 2.91
CA SER A 19 -31.26 -28.58 2.54
C SER A 19 -30.79 -27.47 1.61
N GLY A 20 -30.51 -26.31 2.20
CA GLY A 20 -29.82 -25.20 1.53
C GLY A 20 -28.32 -25.49 1.52
N CYS A 21 -27.69 -25.28 0.36
CA CYS A 21 -26.27 -25.50 0.11
C CYS A 21 -25.35 -24.82 1.16
N MET A 22 -24.82 -25.58 2.12
CA MET A 22 -23.77 -25.17 3.06
C MET A 22 -22.59 -26.14 2.91
N ASN A 23 -21.65 -25.87 2.01
CA ASN A 23 -20.42 -26.66 1.90
C ASN A 23 -19.15 -25.81 1.73
N SER A 24 -19.24 -24.49 1.54
CA SER A 24 -18.08 -23.59 1.54
C SER A 24 -17.70 -23.15 2.95
N ASP A 25 -18.68 -22.81 3.79
CA ASP A 25 -18.44 -22.06 5.03
C ASP A 25 -17.78 -22.93 6.12
N ASN A 26 -18.03 -24.25 6.11
CA ASN A 26 -17.43 -25.18 7.08
C ASN A 26 -15.92 -25.38 6.85
N LYS A 27 -15.46 -25.34 5.60
CA LYS A 27 -14.06 -25.60 5.27
C LYS A 27 -13.15 -24.46 5.71
N ASP A 28 -13.58 -23.21 5.51
CA ASP A 28 -12.80 -22.05 5.94
C ASP A 28 -12.69 -21.99 7.47
N GLU A 29 -13.76 -22.29 8.20
CA GLU A 29 -13.74 -22.39 9.67
C GLU A 29 -12.79 -23.47 10.19
N GLU A 30 -12.83 -24.67 9.60
CA GLU A 30 -11.88 -25.75 9.91
C GLU A 30 -10.43 -25.30 9.66
N LYS A 31 -10.18 -24.65 8.52
CA LYS A 31 -8.85 -24.15 8.16
C LYS A 31 -8.37 -23.00 9.03
N ILE A 32 -9.27 -22.18 9.57
CA ILE A 32 -8.93 -21.16 10.57
C ILE A 32 -8.44 -21.84 11.85
N ALA A 33 -9.15 -22.86 12.35
CA ALA A 33 -8.75 -23.61 13.53
C ALA A 33 -7.44 -24.40 13.32
N GLU A 34 -7.24 -24.95 12.13
CA GLU A 34 -5.98 -25.61 11.75
C GLU A 34 -4.81 -24.61 11.74
N ASN A 35 -4.97 -23.44 11.12
CA ASN A 35 -3.96 -22.38 11.13
C ASN A 35 -3.61 -21.95 12.56
N GLU A 36 -4.60 -21.76 13.43
CA GLU A 36 -4.36 -21.42 14.83
C GLU A 36 -3.53 -22.52 15.53
N THR A 37 -3.89 -23.79 15.32
CA THR A 37 -3.13 -24.93 15.89
C THR A 37 -1.69 -24.98 15.38
N GLN A 38 -1.48 -24.81 14.07
CA GLN A 38 -0.15 -24.78 13.46
C GLN A 38 0.70 -23.60 13.98
N ILE A 39 0.09 -22.43 14.14
CA ILE A 39 0.75 -21.24 14.69
C ILE A 39 1.15 -21.47 16.15
N GLN A 40 0.25 -22.00 16.98
CA GLN A 40 0.58 -22.31 18.38
C GLN A 40 1.71 -23.33 18.49
N ALA A 41 1.71 -24.36 17.65
CA ALA A 41 2.80 -25.34 17.61
C ALA A 41 4.13 -24.69 17.22
N PHE A 42 4.14 -23.80 16.22
CA PHE A 42 5.32 -23.04 15.85
C PHE A 42 5.80 -22.16 17.02
N ILE A 43 4.90 -21.42 17.67
CA ILE A 43 5.23 -20.56 18.81
C ILE A 43 5.82 -21.39 19.96
N ALA A 44 5.22 -22.52 20.30
CA ALA A 44 5.71 -23.38 21.39
C ALA A 44 7.13 -23.93 21.12
N ALA A 45 7.47 -24.19 19.85
CA ALA A 45 8.79 -24.63 19.44
C ALA A 45 9.83 -23.49 19.31
N ASP A 46 9.37 -22.24 19.20
CA ASP A 46 10.24 -21.09 18.99
C ASP A 46 10.89 -20.61 20.30
N SER A 47 12.21 -20.39 20.26
CA SER A 47 12.99 -19.92 21.43
C SER A 47 12.49 -18.60 22.06
N LEU A 48 11.81 -17.75 21.31
CA LEU A 48 11.18 -16.52 21.78
C LEU A 48 9.65 -16.58 21.71
N GLY A 49 9.08 -17.77 21.56
CA GLY A 49 7.64 -17.98 21.47
C GLY A 49 6.86 -17.48 22.68
N SER A 50 7.44 -17.53 23.88
CA SER A 50 6.86 -16.94 25.09
C SER A 50 6.64 -15.42 25.02
N LYS A 51 7.27 -14.75 24.04
CA LYS A 51 7.09 -13.31 23.75
C LYS A 51 6.12 -13.06 22.58
N ALA A 52 5.49 -14.10 22.04
CA ALA A 52 4.52 -13.94 20.96
C ALA A 52 3.31 -13.14 21.45
N VAL A 53 2.85 -12.22 20.60
CA VAL A 53 1.65 -11.43 20.84
C VAL A 53 0.65 -11.72 19.72
N ARG A 54 -0.58 -12.05 20.10
CA ARG A 54 -1.72 -12.15 19.19
C ARG A 54 -2.37 -10.79 19.03
N ASP A 55 -2.64 -10.39 17.80
CA ASP A 55 -3.42 -9.18 17.53
C ASP A 55 -4.91 -9.47 17.30
N SER A 56 -5.70 -8.42 17.15
CA SER A 56 -7.16 -8.55 16.99
C SER A 56 -7.61 -9.20 15.67
N SER A 57 -6.73 -9.39 14.69
CA SER A 57 -7.03 -10.16 13.47
C SER A 57 -6.66 -11.63 13.56
N GLY A 58 -6.04 -12.05 14.66
CA GLY A 58 -5.50 -13.40 14.81
C GLY A 58 -4.13 -13.61 14.15
N MET A 59 -3.48 -12.53 13.70
CA MET A 59 -2.07 -12.58 13.36
C MET A 59 -1.25 -12.61 14.66
N TYR A 60 -0.17 -13.39 14.66
CA TYR A 60 0.81 -13.38 15.75
C TYR A 60 2.09 -12.70 15.33
N TYR A 61 2.79 -12.10 16.28
CA TYR A 61 4.12 -11.55 16.03
C TYR A 61 5.06 -11.73 17.21
N ILE A 62 6.36 -11.86 16.90
CA ILE A 62 7.45 -12.00 17.86
C ILE A 62 8.51 -10.95 17.50
N ILE A 63 8.72 -9.99 18.40
CA ILE A 63 9.78 -8.98 18.22
C ILE A 63 11.14 -9.66 18.47
N ARG A 64 11.92 -9.86 17.41
CA ARG A 64 13.27 -10.45 17.44
C ARG A 64 14.32 -9.44 17.85
N LYS A 65 14.17 -8.19 17.40
CA LYS A 65 15.00 -7.05 17.79
C LYS A 65 14.08 -5.85 17.99
N SER A 66 14.05 -5.31 19.20
CA SER A 66 13.28 -4.11 19.52
C SER A 66 14.08 -2.84 19.24
N ASN A 67 13.38 -1.76 18.89
CA ASN A 67 13.91 -0.41 18.86
C ASN A 67 12.83 0.56 19.35
N PRO A 68 12.72 0.79 20.67
CA PRO A 68 11.69 1.67 21.23
C PRO A 68 11.80 3.12 20.75
N SER A 69 13.02 3.59 20.46
CA SER A 69 13.29 4.91 19.87
C SER A 69 13.00 4.97 18.36
N GLY A 70 12.69 3.85 17.72
CA GLY A 70 12.30 3.80 16.33
C GLY A 70 10.97 4.49 16.07
N VAL A 71 10.83 5.00 14.86
CA VAL A 71 9.64 5.74 14.41
C VAL A 71 8.69 4.78 13.70
N ARG A 72 7.38 4.98 13.88
CA ARG A 72 6.34 4.24 13.14
C ARG A 72 6.03 4.97 11.83
N THR A 73 5.71 4.21 10.79
CA THR A 73 5.20 4.82 9.55
C THR A 73 3.81 5.40 9.76
N GLN A 74 3.50 6.49 9.07
CA GLN A 74 2.15 7.04 8.99
C GLN A 74 1.49 6.66 7.67
N VAL A 75 0.17 6.87 7.59
CA VAL A 75 -0.59 6.69 6.35
C VAL A 75 -0.06 7.64 5.28
N GLY A 76 0.35 7.10 4.13
CA GLY A 76 0.91 7.86 3.01
C GLY A 76 2.43 7.97 3.00
N ASP A 77 3.10 7.55 4.07
CA ASP A 77 4.57 7.48 4.10
C ASP A 77 5.10 6.29 3.30
N ALA A 78 6.31 6.43 2.76
CA ALA A 78 7.04 5.32 2.17
C ALA A 78 7.77 4.50 3.26
N ALA A 79 7.39 3.23 3.43
CA ALA A 79 8.12 2.28 4.27
C ALA A 79 9.22 1.55 3.46
N THR A 80 10.39 1.34 4.06
CA THR A 80 11.45 0.49 3.48
C THR A 80 11.71 -0.65 4.45
N VAL A 81 11.49 -1.88 3.99
CA VAL A 81 11.66 -3.09 4.80
C VAL A 81 12.53 -4.10 4.04
N LYS A 82 13.29 -4.93 4.76
CA LYS A 82 13.74 -6.22 4.20
C LYS A 82 12.70 -7.26 4.57
N LEU A 83 12.32 -8.10 3.61
CA LEU A 83 11.27 -9.09 3.78
C LEU A 83 11.74 -10.45 3.29
N THR A 84 11.50 -11.48 4.09
CA THR A 84 11.59 -12.87 3.65
C THR A 84 10.41 -13.65 4.22
N GLY A 85 9.68 -14.35 3.36
CA GLY A 85 8.51 -15.14 3.73
C GLY A 85 8.74 -16.62 3.52
N TYR A 86 8.19 -17.40 4.43
CA TYR A 86 8.31 -18.85 4.49
C TYR A 86 6.95 -19.49 4.77
N LEU A 87 6.80 -20.75 4.37
CA LEU A 87 5.85 -21.65 5.02
C LEU A 87 6.40 -22.06 6.39
N LEU A 88 5.55 -22.64 7.24
CA LEU A 88 5.94 -23.05 8.60
C LEU A 88 6.94 -24.22 8.61
N ASP A 89 7.02 -25.00 7.53
CA ASP A 89 8.02 -26.05 7.33
C ASP A 89 9.44 -25.51 7.02
N GLY A 90 9.57 -24.19 6.83
CA GLY A 90 10.83 -23.53 6.46
C GLY A 90 11.04 -23.33 4.96
N SER A 91 10.13 -23.81 4.11
CA SER A 91 10.14 -23.57 2.66
C SER A 91 10.02 -22.07 2.39
N LYS A 92 10.98 -21.50 1.65
CA LYS A 92 11.00 -20.07 1.32
C LYS A 92 10.05 -19.78 0.16
N VAL A 93 9.14 -18.82 0.34
CA VAL A 93 8.07 -18.52 -0.62
C VAL A 93 7.96 -17.04 -1.01
N LEU A 94 8.57 -16.14 -0.24
CA LEU A 94 8.67 -14.71 -0.58
C LEU A 94 10.09 -14.21 -0.33
N THR A 95 10.64 -13.49 -1.29
CA THR A 95 11.87 -12.72 -1.10
C THR A 95 11.76 -11.44 -1.88
N VAL A 96 12.10 -10.35 -1.22
CA VAL A 96 12.20 -9.05 -1.85
C VAL A 96 13.69 -8.75 -1.96
N GLU A 97 14.18 -8.51 -3.17
CA GLU A 97 15.60 -8.25 -3.42
C GLU A 97 16.11 -7.03 -2.64
N LYS A 98 17.42 -7.03 -2.42
CA LYS A 98 18.17 -5.96 -1.75
C LYS A 98 17.85 -4.62 -2.42
N ASP A 99 17.51 -3.62 -1.61
CA ASP A 99 17.14 -2.24 -2.00
C ASP A 99 15.71 -2.01 -2.53
N SER A 100 14.82 -3.00 -2.41
CA SER A 100 13.41 -2.79 -2.74
C SER A 100 12.72 -1.94 -1.67
N SER A 101 12.49 -0.66 -1.97
CA SER A 101 11.53 0.15 -1.22
C SER A 101 10.13 -0.30 -1.60
N ILE A 102 9.31 -0.71 -0.63
CA ILE A 102 7.88 -0.88 -0.87
C ILE A 102 7.15 0.30 -0.25
N SER A 103 6.96 1.34 -1.07
CA SER A 103 6.13 2.48 -0.69
C SER A 103 4.67 2.05 -0.81
N PHE A 104 4.07 1.68 0.31
CA PHE A 104 2.64 1.51 0.39
C PHE A 104 2.02 2.77 0.96
N PRO A 105 1.11 3.43 0.25
CA PRO A 105 0.00 4.03 0.97
C PRO A 105 -0.69 2.99 1.84
N ALA A 106 -1.05 3.33 3.07
CA ALA A 106 -2.09 2.55 3.75
C ALA A 106 -3.31 2.53 2.81
N LEU A 107 -3.81 1.34 2.47
CA LEU A 107 -4.96 1.04 1.61
C LEU A 107 -4.76 1.07 0.08
N GLY A 108 -3.53 0.99 -0.45
CA GLY A 108 -3.30 1.10 -1.91
C GLY A 108 -2.53 -0.03 -2.58
N TYR A 109 -2.98 -1.28 -2.42
CA TYR A 109 -2.41 -2.51 -3.02
C TYR A 109 -1.20 -3.10 -2.29
N THR A 110 -1.39 -3.55 -1.05
CA THR A 110 -0.44 -4.50 -0.44
C THR A 110 -0.59 -5.89 -1.05
N VAL A 111 0.55 -6.60 -1.19
CA VAL A 111 0.64 -7.99 -1.67
C VAL A 111 -0.39 -8.90 -0.97
N PHE A 112 -0.64 -8.66 0.32
CA PHE A 112 -1.75 -9.20 1.09
C PHE A 112 -1.96 -8.37 2.39
N PRO A 113 -3.17 -8.39 3.01
CA PRO A 113 -3.51 -7.54 4.16
C PRO A 113 -2.60 -7.67 5.38
N GLY A 114 -2.07 -8.87 5.64
CA GLY A 114 -1.17 -9.14 6.77
C GLY A 114 0.16 -8.40 6.69
N LEU A 115 0.72 -8.20 5.48
CA LEU A 115 1.95 -7.42 5.30
C LEU A 115 1.73 -5.94 5.66
N GLU A 116 0.61 -5.38 5.21
CA GLU A 116 0.26 -4.00 5.51
C GLU A 116 0.22 -3.77 7.02
N ARG A 117 -0.52 -4.63 7.69
CA ARG A 117 -0.72 -4.59 9.14
C ARG A 117 0.60 -4.77 9.89
N ALA A 118 1.44 -5.70 9.42
CA ALA A 118 2.77 -5.92 9.99
C ALA A 118 3.62 -4.65 9.96
N ILE A 119 3.65 -3.92 8.84
CA ILE A 119 4.42 -2.67 8.71
C ILE A 119 3.93 -1.60 9.70
N PHE A 120 2.62 -1.45 9.89
CA PHE A 120 2.06 -0.48 10.85
C PHE A 120 2.32 -0.84 12.33
N LEU A 121 2.58 -2.12 12.62
CA LEU A 121 2.92 -2.57 13.97
C LEU A 121 4.37 -2.29 14.36
N MET A 122 5.27 -2.15 13.38
CA MET A 122 6.71 -2.03 13.59
C MET A 122 7.19 -0.59 13.79
N ARG A 123 8.35 -0.46 14.44
CA ARG A 123 9.19 0.74 14.47
C ARG A 123 10.43 0.54 13.62
N THR A 124 10.99 1.62 13.05
CA THR A 124 12.26 1.54 12.32
C THR A 124 13.36 0.94 13.20
N GLY A 125 14.24 0.14 12.62
CA GLY A 125 15.29 -0.64 13.28
C GLY A 125 14.84 -1.98 13.89
N GLU A 126 13.53 -2.26 13.94
CA GLU A 126 13.03 -3.53 14.47
C GLU A 126 13.22 -4.70 13.50
N LYS A 127 13.41 -5.89 14.09
CA LYS A 127 13.25 -7.17 13.40
C LYS A 127 12.09 -7.91 14.03
N VAL A 128 11.11 -8.33 13.25
CA VAL A 128 9.90 -8.98 13.75
C VAL A 128 9.58 -10.18 12.86
N THR A 129 9.21 -11.29 13.49
CA THR A 129 8.60 -12.43 12.80
C THR A 129 7.10 -12.35 13.00
N PHE A 130 6.35 -12.34 11.90
CA PHE A 130 4.88 -12.44 11.89
C PHE A 130 4.47 -13.84 11.47
N LEU A 131 3.41 -14.36 12.06
CA LEU A 131 2.75 -15.59 11.67
C LEU A 131 1.35 -15.19 11.21
N ILE A 132 1.15 -15.25 9.90
CA ILE A 132 0.03 -14.65 9.20
C ILE A 132 -0.88 -15.77 8.71
N PRO A 133 -2.08 -15.92 9.29
CA PRO A 133 -3.06 -16.89 8.82
C PRO A 133 -3.44 -16.68 7.35
N PHE A 134 -3.93 -17.72 6.70
CA PHE A 134 -4.21 -17.71 5.26
C PHE A 134 -5.16 -16.58 4.83
N TYR A 135 -6.15 -16.25 5.67
CA TYR A 135 -7.16 -15.22 5.40
C TYR A 135 -6.60 -13.78 5.48
N LEU A 136 -5.40 -13.60 6.05
CA LEU A 136 -4.64 -12.35 5.99
C LEU A 136 -3.49 -12.43 4.97
N ALA A 137 -3.25 -13.59 4.37
CA ALA A 137 -2.18 -13.85 3.41
C ALA A 137 -2.75 -14.16 2.02
N PHE A 138 -2.58 -15.40 1.54
CA PHE A 138 -2.85 -15.78 0.15
C PHE A 138 -4.21 -16.46 -0.09
N GLY A 139 -5.00 -16.65 0.97
CA GLY A 139 -6.36 -17.16 0.91
C GLY A 139 -6.45 -18.67 0.72
N ASN A 140 -7.57 -19.09 0.16
CA ASN A 140 -7.99 -20.49 -0.01
C ASN A 140 -7.69 -21.05 -1.41
N VAL A 141 -6.76 -20.42 -2.14
CA VAL A 141 -6.37 -20.81 -3.49
C VAL A 141 -4.89 -21.16 -3.53
N ASP A 142 -4.56 -22.20 -4.28
CA ASP A 142 -3.17 -22.55 -4.54
C ASP A 142 -2.50 -21.46 -5.37
N ARG A 143 -1.24 -21.19 -5.05
CA ARG A 143 -0.35 -20.34 -5.84
C ARG A 143 0.96 -21.09 -6.05
N VAL A 144 1.78 -20.58 -6.99
CA VAL A 144 3.11 -21.14 -7.24
C VAL A 144 3.89 -21.18 -5.92
N ASN A 145 4.23 -22.39 -5.48
CA ASN A 145 4.95 -22.70 -4.23
C ASN A 145 4.24 -22.29 -2.92
N ILE A 146 2.95 -21.95 -2.95
CA ILE A 146 2.16 -21.62 -1.76
C ILE A 146 0.83 -22.38 -1.83
N PRO A 147 0.68 -23.48 -1.09
CA PRO A 147 -0.60 -24.19 -1.00
C PRO A 147 -1.72 -23.31 -0.45
N ALA A 148 -2.95 -23.59 -0.86
CA ALA A 148 -4.15 -23.00 -0.28
C ALA A 148 -4.15 -23.14 1.24
N TYR A 149 -4.70 -22.15 1.94
CA TYR A 149 -4.81 -22.14 3.41
C TYR A 149 -3.48 -22.12 4.18
N SER A 150 -2.37 -21.81 3.51
CA SER A 150 -1.06 -21.76 4.17
C SER A 150 -0.93 -20.59 5.16
N VAL A 151 -0.41 -20.89 6.35
CA VAL A 151 0.17 -19.87 7.24
C VAL A 151 1.47 -19.36 6.63
N ILE A 152 1.63 -18.05 6.58
CA ILE A 152 2.87 -17.41 6.13
C ILE A 152 3.65 -16.91 7.34
N ARG A 153 4.86 -17.44 7.51
CA ARG A 153 5.86 -16.92 8.44
C ARG A 153 6.67 -15.83 7.75
N LEU A 154 6.47 -14.59 8.16
CA LEU A 154 7.07 -13.42 7.54
C LEU A 154 8.12 -12.80 8.46
N GLU A 155 9.37 -12.78 8.02
CA GLU A 155 10.45 -12.06 8.70
C GLU A 155 10.62 -10.68 8.07
N LEU A 156 10.49 -9.64 8.91
CA LEU A 156 10.64 -8.24 8.51
C LEU A 156 11.76 -7.56 9.30
N GLU A 157 12.60 -6.79 8.60
CA GLU A 157 13.49 -5.78 9.18
C GLU A 157 13.02 -4.40 8.69
N PHE A 158 12.54 -3.55 9.59
CA PHE A 158 12.06 -2.22 9.21
C PHE A 158 13.25 -1.25 9.15
N ILE A 159 13.57 -0.75 7.95
CA ILE A 159 14.79 0.03 7.71
C ILE A 159 14.53 1.53 7.94
N LYS A 160 13.58 2.10 7.22
CA LYS A 160 13.29 3.54 7.26
C LYS A 160 11.86 3.84 6.81
N THR A 161 11.33 4.97 7.25
CA THR A 161 10.10 5.57 6.73
C THR A 161 10.37 7.00 6.25
N ARG A 162 9.64 7.47 5.23
CA ARG A 162 9.79 8.81 4.65
C ARG A 162 8.44 9.41 4.27
N THR A 163 8.18 10.64 4.72
CA THR A 163 7.04 11.43 4.25
C THR A 163 7.18 11.76 2.76
N GLU A 164 6.08 12.10 2.09
CA GLU A 164 6.12 12.55 0.68
C GLU A 164 7.08 13.73 0.49
N VAL A 165 7.13 14.66 1.45
CA VAL A 165 8.04 15.81 1.42
C VAL A 165 9.50 15.37 1.53
N GLN A 166 9.80 14.40 2.40
CA GLN A 166 11.15 13.82 2.49
C GLN A 166 11.54 13.12 1.19
N GLN A 167 10.62 12.36 0.58
CA GLN A 167 10.86 11.71 -0.71
C GLN A 167 11.15 12.73 -1.83
N ILE A 168 10.38 13.82 -1.89
CA ILE A 168 10.59 14.91 -2.86
C ILE A 168 11.95 15.58 -2.64
N ASN A 169 12.30 15.90 -1.39
CA ASN A 169 13.60 16.51 -1.06
C ASN A 169 14.77 15.60 -1.45
N GLU A 170 14.70 14.32 -1.10
CA GLU A 170 15.73 13.34 -1.46
C GLU A 170 15.87 13.20 -2.99
N PHE A 171 14.75 13.21 -3.73
CA PHE A 171 14.76 13.19 -5.19
C PHE A 171 15.44 14.43 -5.79
N ILE A 172 15.08 15.63 -5.32
CA ILE A 172 15.69 16.90 -5.76
C ILE A 172 17.20 16.88 -5.50
N THR A 173 17.62 16.48 -4.30
CA THR A 173 19.05 16.37 -3.93
C THR A 173 19.76 15.36 -4.82
N LYS A 174 19.18 14.16 -5.00
CA LYS A 174 19.76 13.10 -5.84
C LYS A 174 19.95 13.56 -7.30
N LYS A 175 19.03 14.37 -7.82
CA LYS A 175 19.08 14.90 -9.18
C LYS A 175 19.95 16.15 -9.32
N GLY A 176 20.40 16.75 -8.22
CA GLY A 176 21.15 18.01 -8.23
C GLY A 176 20.31 19.20 -8.70
N PHE A 177 19.00 19.17 -8.48
CA PHE A 177 18.11 20.24 -8.93
C PHE A 177 18.18 21.47 -8.03
N THR A 178 18.23 22.64 -8.65
CA THR A 178 18.09 23.94 -7.96
C THR A 178 16.62 24.34 -7.92
N VAL A 179 16.03 24.37 -6.73
CA VAL A 179 14.63 24.77 -6.53
C VAL A 179 14.47 26.25 -6.87
N SER A 180 13.58 26.56 -7.83
CA SER A 180 13.29 27.93 -8.26
C SER A 180 12.10 28.56 -7.52
N ASP A 181 11.13 27.75 -7.13
CA ASP A 181 9.98 28.16 -6.31
C ASP A 181 9.48 26.92 -5.52
N ARG A 182 8.99 27.14 -4.30
CA ARG A 182 8.32 26.13 -3.48
C ARG A 182 7.18 26.78 -2.72
N THR A 183 5.96 26.27 -2.92
CA THR A 183 4.78 26.74 -2.19
C THR A 183 4.68 26.08 -0.80
N PRO A 184 3.87 26.63 0.13
CA PRO A 184 3.69 26.05 1.47
C PRO A 184 3.17 24.61 1.50
N ASP A 185 2.42 24.21 0.48
CA ASP A 185 1.90 22.84 0.28
C ASP A 185 2.81 21.97 -0.60
N ASN A 186 4.08 22.36 -0.74
CA ASN A 186 5.15 21.59 -1.39
C ASN A 186 4.96 21.34 -2.89
N LEU A 187 4.29 22.25 -3.62
CA LEU A 187 4.50 22.36 -5.07
C LEU A 187 5.88 22.96 -5.31
N VAL A 188 6.76 22.19 -5.97
CA VAL A 188 8.12 22.59 -6.31
C VAL A 188 8.21 22.86 -7.80
N ILE A 189 8.84 23.97 -8.17
CA ILE A 189 9.12 24.33 -9.56
C ILE A 189 10.63 24.50 -9.72
N ILE A 190 11.20 23.79 -10.69
CA ILE A 190 12.60 23.88 -11.12
C ILE A 190 12.59 24.37 -12.57
N ARG A 191 13.00 25.61 -12.79
CA ARG A 191 13.02 26.23 -14.12
C ARG A 191 14.24 25.77 -14.91
N ALA A 192 14.02 25.24 -16.11
CA ALA A 192 15.07 24.72 -16.98
C ALA A 192 15.60 25.76 -17.97
N ASN A 193 14.85 26.85 -18.21
CA ASN A 193 15.29 27.99 -19.02
C ASN A 193 14.82 29.31 -18.40
N THR A 194 15.46 30.40 -18.83
CA THR A 194 15.02 31.76 -18.48
C THR A 194 14.19 32.31 -19.63
N VAL A 195 13.00 32.82 -19.30
CA VAL A 195 12.11 33.50 -20.25
C VAL A 195 11.55 34.77 -19.60
N THR A 196 11.17 35.75 -20.41
CA THR A 196 10.60 37.03 -19.96
C THR A 196 9.08 37.04 -20.13
N GLY A 197 8.42 38.05 -19.57
CA GLY A 197 6.97 38.24 -19.66
C GLY A 197 6.21 37.79 -18.41
N ASP A 198 4.89 37.96 -18.48
CA ASP A 198 3.98 37.65 -17.38
C ASP A 198 3.76 36.15 -17.24
N THR A 199 3.51 35.73 -16.01
CA THR A 199 3.05 34.36 -15.74
C THR A 199 1.68 34.14 -16.39
N ILE A 200 1.39 32.90 -16.82
CA ILE A 200 0.13 32.55 -17.48
C ILE A 200 -1.09 32.99 -16.65
N GLY A 201 -1.07 32.81 -15.32
CA GLY A 201 -2.22 33.15 -14.48
C GLY A 201 -3.43 32.23 -14.73
N ALA A 202 -4.58 32.54 -14.13
CA ALA A 202 -5.81 31.73 -14.25
C ALA A 202 -6.67 32.14 -15.46
N GLY A 203 -7.50 31.22 -15.94
CA GLY A 203 -8.48 31.43 -17.01
C GLY A 203 -7.87 31.55 -18.41
N LYS A 204 -6.59 31.21 -18.59
CA LYS A 204 -5.89 31.27 -19.88
C LYS A 204 -5.84 29.91 -20.56
N ALA A 205 -6.09 29.91 -21.87
CA ALA A 205 -5.82 28.78 -22.74
C ALA A 205 -4.31 28.69 -23.02
N VAL A 206 -3.75 27.50 -22.83
CA VAL A 206 -2.35 27.19 -23.11
C VAL A 206 -2.24 25.87 -23.84
N ASN A 207 -1.22 25.75 -24.68
CA ASN A 207 -0.79 24.47 -25.22
C ASN A 207 0.51 24.07 -24.52
N VAL A 208 0.60 22.81 -24.10
CA VAL A 208 1.77 22.31 -23.37
C VAL A 208 2.25 20.99 -23.95
N LYS A 209 3.57 20.82 -23.95
CA LYS A 209 4.21 19.51 -24.04
C LYS A 209 4.56 19.07 -22.63
N TYR A 210 4.25 17.83 -22.26
CA TYR A 210 4.60 17.32 -20.94
C TYR A 210 4.97 15.84 -20.92
N VAL A 211 5.72 15.45 -19.90
CA VAL A 211 5.98 14.05 -19.53
C VAL A 211 5.74 13.90 -18.02
N GLY A 212 4.77 13.06 -17.65
CA GLY A 212 4.46 12.71 -16.27
C GLY A 212 5.24 11.47 -15.83
N LYS A 213 6.01 11.58 -14.74
CA LYS A 213 6.83 10.49 -14.19
C LYS A 213 6.68 10.37 -12.67
N PHE A 214 6.89 9.18 -12.15
CA PHE A 214 7.11 8.96 -10.72
C PHE A 214 8.51 9.47 -10.31
N LEU A 215 8.79 9.55 -9.00
CA LEU A 215 10.11 9.95 -8.49
C LEU A 215 11.23 8.93 -8.79
N ASN A 216 10.89 7.73 -9.27
CA ASN A 216 11.85 6.75 -9.79
C ASN A 216 12.10 6.89 -11.30
N ASP A 217 11.67 7.99 -11.91
CA ASP A 217 11.74 8.30 -13.34
C ASP A 217 10.90 7.42 -14.27
N THR A 218 10.10 6.48 -13.74
CA THR A 218 9.16 5.70 -14.55
C THR A 218 8.06 6.63 -15.07
N LYS A 219 7.93 6.70 -16.41
CA LYS A 219 6.91 7.46 -17.10
C LYS A 219 5.55 6.77 -16.99
N PHE A 220 4.50 7.55 -16.71
CA PHE A 220 3.12 7.06 -16.69
C PHE A 220 2.20 7.79 -17.67
N ASP A 221 2.58 8.97 -18.15
CA ASP A 221 1.79 9.77 -19.10
C ASP A 221 2.69 10.73 -19.90
N GLU A 222 2.26 11.14 -21.09
CA GLU A 222 2.92 12.16 -21.90
C GLU A 222 1.99 12.76 -22.96
N SER A 223 2.27 14.00 -23.35
CA SER A 223 1.68 14.61 -24.54
C SER A 223 2.65 15.58 -25.19
N THR A 224 2.62 15.67 -26.52
CA THR A 224 3.42 16.63 -27.29
C THR A 224 2.66 17.93 -27.57
N ASN A 225 1.33 17.93 -27.45
CA ASN A 225 0.48 19.09 -27.67
C ASN A 225 -0.88 18.92 -26.97
N ALA A 226 -0.93 19.21 -25.67
CA ALA A 226 -2.17 19.21 -24.89
C ALA A 226 -2.68 20.65 -24.70
N SER A 227 -3.94 20.90 -25.02
CA SER A 227 -4.61 22.17 -24.76
C SER A 227 -5.30 22.17 -23.40
N PHE A 228 -5.12 23.23 -22.62
CA PHE A 228 -5.66 23.35 -21.28
C PHE A 228 -6.12 24.78 -20.98
N ILE A 229 -7.18 24.94 -20.19
CA ILE A 229 -7.58 26.23 -19.61
C ILE A 229 -7.17 26.22 -18.14
N THR A 230 -6.24 27.09 -17.78
CA THR A 230 -5.78 27.27 -16.39
C THR A 230 -6.91 27.68 -15.46
N GLY A 231 -6.87 27.19 -14.23
CA GLY A 231 -7.92 27.36 -13.23
C GLY A 231 -9.18 26.54 -13.49
N SER A 232 -9.21 25.67 -14.52
CA SER A 232 -10.28 24.69 -14.70
C SER A 232 -10.04 23.44 -13.84
N ALA A 233 -11.12 22.80 -13.38
CA ALA A 233 -11.04 21.57 -12.56
C ALA A 233 -10.74 20.29 -13.37
N ASN A 234 -10.22 20.43 -14.60
CA ASN A 234 -10.04 19.33 -15.55
C ASN A 234 -8.69 18.61 -15.40
N THR A 235 -7.77 19.13 -14.59
CA THR A 235 -6.45 18.53 -14.34
C THR A 235 -6.15 18.52 -12.84
N VAL A 236 -5.12 17.76 -12.45
CA VAL A 236 -4.72 17.70 -11.04
C VAL A 236 -4.21 19.07 -10.55
N PRO A 237 -4.51 19.47 -9.30
CA PRO A 237 -4.22 20.81 -8.80
C PRO A 237 -2.76 21.26 -8.92
N GLY A 238 -1.79 20.35 -8.70
CA GLY A 238 -0.37 20.65 -8.77
C GLY A 238 0.09 21.02 -10.18
N PHE A 239 -0.43 20.32 -11.19
CA PHE A 239 -0.15 20.58 -12.60
C PHE A 239 -0.70 21.94 -13.04
N ASP A 240 -1.99 22.20 -12.76
CA ASP A 240 -2.62 23.49 -13.04
C ASP A 240 -1.88 24.66 -12.37
N ARG A 241 -1.63 24.54 -11.07
CA ARG A 241 -0.99 25.59 -10.27
C ARG A 241 0.44 25.90 -10.70
N ALA A 242 1.17 24.90 -11.18
CA ALA A 242 2.51 25.13 -11.71
C ALA A 242 2.45 25.90 -13.03
N ILE A 243 1.59 25.49 -13.96
CA ILE A 243 1.41 26.19 -15.25
C ILE A 243 1.02 27.66 -15.03
N ARG A 244 0.14 27.95 -14.06
CA ARG A 244 -0.22 29.33 -13.71
C ARG A 244 0.96 30.21 -13.27
N LYS A 245 2.04 29.58 -12.76
CA LYS A 245 3.29 30.23 -12.33
C LYS A 245 4.41 30.19 -13.38
N MET A 246 4.19 29.51 -14.49
CA MET A 246 5.09 29.47 -15.64
C MET A 246 4.77 30.61 -16.61
N ARG A 247 5.66 30.85 -17.56
CA ARG A 247 5.52 31.82 -18.66
C ARG A 247 5.49 31.10 -20.01
N LYS A 248 5.04 31.83 -21.04
CA LYS A 248 5.08 31.36 -22.42
C LYS A 248 6.52 30.98 -22.84
N GLY A 249 6.72 29.80 -23.41
CA GLY A 249 8.05 29.28 -23.78
C GLY A 249 8.87 28.72 -22.60
N GLU A 250 8.37 28.76 -21.37
CA GLU A 250 9.07 28.24 -20.20
C GLU A 250 9.07 26.70 -20.21
N LYS A 251 10.22 26.13 -19.84
CA LYS A 251 10.42 24.71 -19.55
C LYS A 251 10.69 24.57 -18.06
N ALA A 252 9.97 23.67 -17.39
CA ALA A 252 10.18 23.42 -15.97
C ALA A 252 9.97 21.94 -15.62
N ILE A 253 10.64 21.51 -14.55
CA ILE A 253 10.30 20.30 -13.83
C ILE A 253 9.47 20.73 -12.63
N VAL A 254 8.29 20.14 -12.51
CA VAL A 254 7.33 20.42 -11.46
C VAL A 254 7.17 19.16 -10.63
N ILE A 255 7.29 19.27 -9.31
CA ILE A 255 7.23 18.12 -8.40
C ILE A 255 6.24 18.45 -7.28
N PHE A 256 5.33 17.54 -6.94
CA PHE A 256 4.34 17.79 -5.89
C PHE A 256 3.89 16.51 -5.16
N PRO A 257 3.44 16.64 -3.89
CA PRO A 257 2.86 15.53 -3.13
C PRO A 257 1.51 15.09 -3.71
N SER A 258 1.07 13.89 -3.37
CA SER A 258 -0.19 13.31 -3.85
C SER A 258 -1.41 14.14 -3.54
N ALA A 259 -1.43 14.94 -2.47
CA ALA A 259 -2.51 15.86 -2.15
C ALA A 259 -2.77 16.91 -3.25
N LEU A 260 -1.76 17.22 -4.08
CA LEU A 260 -1.86 18.06 -5.28
C LEU A 260 -1.97 17.23 -6.57
N GLY A 261 -1.92 15.91 -6.47
CA GLY A 261 -2.08 14.94 -7.55
C GLY A 261 -3.37 14.15 -7.42
N TYR A 262 -3.24 12.83 -7.32
CA TYR A 262 -4.36 11.87 -7.26
C TYR A 262 -4.72 11.41 -5.83
N GLY A 263 -4.05 11.97 -4.82
CA GLY A 263 -4.37 11.81 -3.39
C GLY A 263 -4.43 10.36 -2.91
N LYS A 264 -5.28 10.14 -1.89
CA LYS A 264 -5.47 8.85 -1.21
C LYS A 264 -6.15 7.76 -2.04
N ASN A 265 -6.69 8.11 -3.21
CA ASN A 265 -7.40 7.17 -4.07
C ASN A 265 -6.54 6.73 -5.27
N GLY A 266 -5.56 7.54 -5.67
CA GLY A 266 -4.79 7.27 -6.88
C GLY A 266 -5.64 7.35 -8.15
N SER A 267 -5.21 6.66 -9.19
CA SER A 267 -5.91 6.45 -10.46
C SER A 267 -5.60 5.05 -10.99
N LYS A 268 -6.14 4.68 -12.16
CA LYS A 268 -5.95 3.37 -12.78
C LYS A 268 -4.47 2.94 -12.88
N VAL A 269 -3.56 3.88 -13.12
CA VAL A 269 -2.12 3.61 -13.28
C VAL A 269 -1.25 4.28 -12.23
N ILE A 270 -1.83 5.13 -11.39
CA ILE A 270 -1.10 5.91 -10.38
C ILE A 270 -1.54 5.40 -9.00
N PRO A 271 -0.65 4.76 -8.23
CA PRO A 271 -1.00 4.29 -6.90
C PRO A 271 -1.42 5.44 -5.97
N PRO A 272 -2.24 5.16 -4.95
CA PRO A 272 -2.55 6.13 -3.91
C PRO A 272 -1.29 6.72 -3.26
N TYR A 273 -1.39 7.96 -2.79
CA TYR A 273 -0.31 8.69 -2.10
C TYR A 273 1.02 8.73 -2.87
N SER A 274 0.95 8.77 -4.20
CA SER A 274 2.13 8.92 -5.06
C SER A 274 2.51 10.39 -5.24
N PRO A 275 3.69 10.84 -4.77
CA PRO A 275 4.26 12.10 -5.23
C PRO A 275 4.70 11.97 -6.70
N LEU A 276 4.47 13.01 -7.48
CA LEU A 276 4.67 13.00 -8.93
C LEU A 276 5.63 14.10 -9.38
N GLN A 277 6.29 13.86 -10.51
CA GLN A 277 7.01 14.89 -11.26
C GLN A 277 6.45 15.03 -12.68
N PHE A 278 6.49 16.26 -13.21
CA PHE A 278 6.15 16.59 -14.57
C PHE A 278 7.25 17.44 -15.19
N GLU A 279 7.79 17.00 -16.31
CA GLU A 279 8.53 17.86 -17.23
C GLU A 279 7.51 18.59 -18.10
N ILE A 280 7.48 19.91 -18.09
CA ILE A 280 6.49 20.74 -18.79
C ILE A 280 7.21 21.77 -19.66
N GLU A 281 6.72 21.97 -20.87
CA GLU A 281 7.08 23.07 -21.77
C GLU A 281 5.79 23.79 -22.20
N ILE A 282 5.70 25.09 -21.91
CA ILE A 282 4.61 25.94 -22.42
C ILE A 282 4.93 26.30 -23.87
N LEU A 283 4.08 25.86 -24.80
CA LEU A 283 4.31 26.09 -26.23
C LEU A 283 4.13 27.58 -26.58
N PRO A 284 4.85 28.07 -27.62
CA PRO A 284 4.71 29.44 -28.12
C PRO A 284 3.35 29.75 -28.77
#